data_AF-A0A0F8YUH1-F1
#
_entry.id   AF-A0A0F8YUH1-F1
#
_cell.length_a   1.000
_cell.length_b   1.000
_cell.length_c   1.000
_cell.angle_alpha   90.00
_cell.angle_beta   90.00
_cell.angle_gamma   90.00
#
_symmetry.space_group_name_H-M   'P 1'
#
loop_
_entity.id
_entity.type
_entity.pdbx_description
1 polymer ?
#
loop_
_entity_poly.entity_id
_entity_poly.type
_entity_poly.pdbx_seq_one_letter_code
_entity_poly.pdbx_strand_id
1 'polypeptide(L)'
;ILFRELKQQEFKYREEKNSNIKAFRSFAFYESYFSNYIEGTEFQIEEAKQIIKSQKPLRARKEDSHDLLGTYKIVSDPEEMNVIPEKAEDLLELLLRRHRIMLEARSNINPGKFKDINTFAGQTSFVDINLVRGTLLKSFYFYQSLQHPFARAAYMMFVVSEVHPFLDGNGRIARVMMNAELVSSKQAKIIIPTVYRDDYLGALRRLTRQRDSKPFLQMLSRAHEFSSSVTGRDMNEMQILLDRSNAFIEHTEAKLIINPSSPV
;
A
#
# COMPACT_ATOMS: atom_id res chain seq x y z
N ILE A 1 1.00 5.28 -20.95
CA ILE A 1 2.46 5.51 -20.80
C ILE A 1 3.04 4.54 -19.78
N LEU A 2 2.56 4.53 -18.53
CA LEU A 2 2.99 3.56 -17.51
C LEU A 2 3.03 2.10 -18.01
N PHE A 3 1.94 1.60 -18.61
CA PHE A 3 1.90 0.23 -19.16
C PHE A 3 3.02 -0.08 -20.16
N ARG A 4 3.37 0.88 -21.02
CA ARG A 4 4.44 0.70 -22.00
C ARG A 4 5.79 0.60 -21.31
N GLU A 5 6.05 1.48 -20.34
CA GLU A 5 7.28 1.47 -19.56
C GLU A 5 7.43 0.13 -18.79
N LEU A 6 6.35 -0.31 -18.14
CA LEU A 6 6.29 -1.59 -17.41
C LEU A 6 6.48 -2.83 -18.30
N LYS A 7 6.20 -2.73 -19.60
CA LYS A 7 6.41 -3.81 -20.58
C LYS A 7 7.85 -3.86 -21.12
N GLN A 8 8.56 -2.74 -21.08
CA GLN A 8 9.87 -2.58 -21.71
C GLN A 8 11.03 -2.65 -20.73
N GLN A 9 10.79 -2.33 -19.45
CA GLN A 9 11.81 -2.40 -18.42
C GLN A 9 11.92 -3.80 -17.80
N GLU A 10 13.14 -4.20 -17.48
CA GLU A 10 13.40 -5.33 -16.60
C GLU A 10 13.34 -4.88 -15.13
N PHE A 11 12.78 -5.74 -14.29
CA PHE A 11 12.65 -5.48 -12.86
C PHE A 11 13.36 -6.57 -12.08
N LYS A 12 13.99 -6.18 -10.96
CA LYS A 12 14.64 -7.12 -10.07
C LYS A 12 13.58 -7.89 -9.28
N TYR A 13 13.66 -9.21 -9.31
CA TYR A 13 12.91 -10.07 -8.41
C TYR A 13 13.52 -10.01 -7.01
N ARG A 14 12.71 -9.68 -5.99
CA ARG A 14 13.15 -9.60 -4.59
C ARG A 14 12.34 -10.58 -3.77
N GLU A 15 12.96 -11.71 -3.41
CA GLU A 15 12.31 -12.79 -2.67
C GLU A 15 11.83 -12.34 -1.27
N GLU A 16 10.67 -12.83 -0.85
CA GLU A 16 10.16 -12.64 0.51
C GLU A 16 10.98 -13.46 1.52
N LYS A 17 11.67 -12.76 2.43
CA LYS A 17 12.52 -13.36 3.46
C LYS A 17 11.78 -13.59 4.78
N ASN A 18 10.69 -12.86 5.03
CA ASN A 18 9.85 -12.98 6.22
C ASN A 18 8.83 -14.12 6.05
N SER A 19 9.33 -15.32 5.73
CA SER A 19 8.53 -16.45 5.24
C SER A 19 7.74 -17.20 6.34
N ASN A 20 8.10 -17.06 7.61
CA ASN A 20 7.31 -17.62 8.70
C ASN A 20 6.17 -16.67 9.11
N ILE A 21 5.07 -17.23 9.62
CA ILE A 21 3.85 -16.47 9.95
C ILE A 21 4.09 -15.33 10.95
N LYS A 22 4.99 -15.50 11.92
CA LYS A 22 5.29 -14.48 12.92
C LYS A 22 6.02 -13.29 12.29
N ALA A 23 7.01 -13.54 11.44
CA ALA A 23 7.73 -12.52 10.69
C ALA A 23 6.79 -11.82 9.69
N PHE A 24 5.98 -12.57 8.94
CA PHE A 24 5.00 -12.02 8.00
C PHE A 24 4.03 -11.04 8.69
N ARG A 25 3.48 -11.45 9.84
CA ARG A 25 2.58 -10.61 10.66
C ARG A 25 3.30 -9.42 11.28
N SER A 26 4.57 -9.57 11.66
CA SER A 26 5.38 -8.46 12.19
C SER A 26 5.63 -7.41 11.11
N PHE A 27 5.94 -7.83 9.88
CA PHE A 27 6.07 -6.92 8.74
C PHE A 27 4.72 -6.24 8.42
N ALA A 28 3.63 -7.01 8.43
CA ALA A 28 2.27 -6.51 8.20
C ALA A 28 1.84 -5.43 9.20
N PHE A 29 2.35 -5.46 10.43
CA PHE A 29 2.15 -4.38 11.39
C PHE A 29 2.71 -3.05 10.88
N TYR A 30 3.97 -3.03 10.44
CA TYR A 30 4.61 -1.82 9.92
C TYR A 30 3.99 -1.37 8.60
N GLU A 31 3.60 -2.32 7.74
CA GLU A 31 2.83 -2.02 6.53
C GLU A 31 1.52 -1.30 6.87
N SER A 32 0.75 -1.82 7.82
CA SER A 32 -0.48 -1.17 8.26
C SER A 32 -0.22 0.20 8.90
N TYR A 33 0.78 0.29 9.78
CA TYR A 33 1.14 1.52 10.47
C TYR A 33 1.49 2.64 9.49
N PHE A 34 2.46 2.42 8.61
CA PHE A 34 2.89 3.44 7.64
C PHE A 34 1.81 3.75 6.61
N SER A 35 1.04 2.75 6.18
CA SER A 35 -0.07 2.96 5.26
C SER A 35 -1.14 3.87 5.85
N ASN A 36 -1.45 3.76 7.15
CA ASN A 36 -2.41 4.66 7.80
C ASN A 36 -1.79 6.04 8.10
N TYR A 37 -0.51 6.09 8.49
CA TYR A 37 0.22 7.34 8.71
C TYR A 37 0.16 8.27 7.49
N ILE A 38 0.39 7.74 6.28
CA ILE A 38 0.38 8.54 5.03
C ILE A 38 -0.95 9.29 4.81
N GLU A 39 -2.06 8.70 5.25
CA GLU A 39 -3.42 9.24 5.13
C GLU A 39 -3.80 10.17 6.30
N GLY A 40 -2.86 10.49 7.20
CA GLY A 40 -3.06 11.40 8.34
C GLY A 40 -3.43 10.72 9.65
N THR A 41 -3.41 9.39 9.70
CA THR A 41 -3.64 8.62 10.94
C THR A 41 -2.32 8.45 11.69
N GLU A 42 -1.91 9.47 12.44
CA GLU A 42 -0.64 9.47 13.16
C GLU A 42 -0.77 8.76 14.51
N PHE A 43 0.03 7.75 14.81
CA PHE A 43 0.06 7.10 16.14
C PHE A 43 1.49 7.06 16.68
N GLN A 44 1.64 7.13 18.00
CA GLN A 44 2.88 6.65 18.61
C GLN A 44 3.00 5.15 18.36
N ILE A 45 4.20 4.67 18.06
CA ILE A 45 4.38 3.28 17.65
C ILE A 45 3.95 2.28 18.73
N GLU A 46 4.17 2.61 20.01
CA GLU A 46 3.74 1.77 21.13
C GLU A 46 2.21 1.73 21.28
N GLU A 47 1.50 2.82 20.97
CA GLU A 47 0.03 2.83 20.93
C GLU A 47 -0.48 1.90 19.81
N ALA A 48 0.12 1.99 18.62
CA ALA A 48 -0.21 1.13 17.49
C ALA A 48 0.04 -0.36 17.82
N LYS A 49 1.17 -0.68 18.44
CA LYS A 49 1.46 -2.04 18.93
C LYS A 49 0.41 -2.52 19.93
N GLN A 50 -0.02 -1.66 20.86
CA GLN A 50 -1.04 -2.00 21.84
C GLN A 50 -2.40 -2.29 21.18
N ILE A 51 -2.79 -1.52 20.16
CA ILE A 51 -4.01 -1.74 19.38
C ILE A 51 -3.97 -3.14 18.74
N ILE A 52 -2.89 -3.48 18.04
CA ILE A 52 -2.77 -4.80 17.39
C ILE A 52 -2.68 -5.92 18.42
N LYS A 53 -1.94 -5.75 19.51
CA LYS A 53 -1.83 -6.78 20.55
C LYS A 53 -3.16 -7.05 21.24
N SER A 54 -3.93 -6.01 21.53
CA SER A 54 -5.22 -6.13 22.22
C SER A 54 -6.38 -6.50 21.28
N GLN A 55 -6.19 -6.35 19.97
CA GLN A 55 -7.24 -6.45 18.95
C GLN A 55 -8.45 -5.54 19.25
N LYS A 56 -8.20 -4.44 19.98
CA LYS A 56 -9.24 -3.51 20.44
C LYS A 56 -8.86 -2.08 20.07
N PRO A 57 -9.80 -1.29 19.54
CA PRO A 57 -9.56 0.12 19.26
C PRO A 57 -9.38 0.92 20.56
N LEU A 58 -8.57 1.99 20.51
CA LEU A 58 -8.48 2.94 21.61
C LEU A 58 -9.74 3.81 21.64
N ARG A 59 -10.31 4.02 22.84
CA ARG A 59 -11.57 4.79 22.99
C ARG A 59 -11.45 6.23 22.48
N ALA A 60 -10.34 6.91 22.77
CA ALA A 60 -10.14 8.30 22.39
C ALA A 60 -9.91 8.51 20.89
N ARG A 61 -9.51 7.45 20.15
CA ARG A 61 -9.16 7.50 18.73
C ARG A 61 -9.78 6.33 17.99
N LYS A 62 -11.08 6.15 18.19
CA LYS A 62 -11.81 4.93 17.82
C LYS A 62 -11.70 4.64 16.33
N GLU A 63 -12.02 5.61 15.48
CA GLU A 63 -12.02 5.42 14.02
C GLU A 63 -10.60 5.15 13.48
N ASP A 64 -9.63 5.99 13.84
CA ASP A 64 -8.21 5.80 13.49
C ASP A 64 -7.67 4.43 13.92
N SER A 65 -8.03 3.96 15.12
CA SER A 65 -7.61 2.64 15.62
C SER A 65 -8.26 1.52 14.82
N HIS A 66 -9.51 1.71 14.37
CA HIS A 66 -10.20 0.76 13.52
C HIS A 66 -9.58 0.70 12.12
N ASP A 67 -9.15 1.82 11.55
CA ASP A 67 -8.50 1.84 10.23
C ASP A 67 -7.15 1.08 10.24
N LEU A 68 -6.36 1.26 11.31
CA LEU A 68 -5.14 0.49 11.56
C LEU A 68 -5.43 -1.01 11.68
N LEU A 69 -6.45 -1.38 12.47
CA LEU A 69 -6.87 -2.78 12.63
C LEU A 69 -7.41 -3.38 11.34
N GLY A 70 -8.27 -2.66 10.61
CA GLY A 70 -8.90 -3.12 9.38
C GLY A 70 -7.86 -3.36 8.28
N THR A 71 -6.89 -2.45 8.14
CA THR A 71 -5.76 -2.65 7.23
C THR A 71 -4.92 -3.86 7.66
N TYR A 72 -4.55 -3.94 8.95
CA TYR A 72 -3.75 -5.05 9.49
C TYR A 72 -4.44 -6.42 9.31
N LYS A 73 -5.75 -6.51 9.53
CA LYS A 73 -6.54 -7.74 9.33
C LYS A 73 -6.34 -8.33 7.93
N ILE A 74 -6.24 -7.48 6.91
CA ILE A 74 -6.02 -7.93 5.53
C ILE A 74 -4.55 -8.30 5.33
N VAL A 75 -3.62 -7.39 5.62
CA VAL A 75 -2.21 -7.55 5.23
C VAL A 75 -1.42 -8.56 6.07
N SER A 76 -1.98 -8.97 7.21
CA SER A 76 -1.40 -9.95 8.13
C SER A 76 -1.91 -11.38 7.91
N ASP A 77 -2.84 -11.57 6.97
CA ASP A 77 -3.40 -12.85 6.58
C ASP A 77 -2.76 -13.32 5.25
N PRO A 78 -1.90 -14.35 5.27
CA PRO A 78 -1.29 -14.86 4.05
C PRO A 78 -2.30 -15.44 3.06
N GLU A 79 -3.38 -16.06 3.51
CA GLU A 79 -4.38 -16.65 2.60
C GLU A 79 -5.08 -15.53 1.85
N GLU A 80 -5.55 -14.50 2.56
CA GLU A 80 -6.17 -13.33 1.96
C GLU A 80 -5.23 -12.59 1.01
N MET A 81 -3.95 -12.43 1.38
CA MET A 81 -2.95 -11.74 0.56
C MET A 81 -2.47 -12.54 -0.66
N ASN A 82 -2.70 -13.86 -0.70
CA ASN A 82 -2.46 -14.67 -1.91
C ASN A 82 -3.59 -14.56 -2.96
N VAL A 83 -4.73 -13.94 -2.62
CA VAL A 83 -5.83 -13.74 -3.57
C VAL A 83 -5.54 -12.54 -4.49
N ILE A 84 -5.49 -12.81 -5.78
CA ILE A 84 -5.39 -11.82 -6.87
C ILE A 84 -6.56 -12.00 -7.86
N PRO A 85 -6.98 -10.97 -8.59
CA PRO A 85 -8.10 -11.09 -9.53
C PRO A 85 -7.70 -11.85 -10.81
N GLU A 86 -8.49 -12.86 -11.20
CA GLU A 86 -8.26 -13.67 -12.41
C GLU A 86 -8.99 -13.10 -13.64
N LYS A 87 -10.16 -12.49 -13.42
CA LYS A 87 -10.91 -11.71 -14.42
C LYS A 87 -11.27 -10.31 -13.90
N ALA A 88 -11.77 -9.46 -14.81
CA ALA A 88 -12.05 -8.06 -14.53
C ALA A 88 -13.10 -7.86 -13.43
N GLU A 89 -14.11 -8.72 -13.36
CA GLU A 89 -15.14 -8.69 -12.33
C GLU A 89 -14.58 -9.02 -10.94
N ASP A 90 -13.62 -9.95 -10.86
CA ASP A 90 -12.96 -10.31 -9.60
C ASP A 90 -12.22 -9.12 -9.01
N LEU A 91 -11.62 -8.27 -9.85
CA LEU A 91 -10.97 -7.04 -9.38
C LEU A 91 -11.96 -6.14 -8.65
N LEU A 92 -13.17 -5.98 -9.19
CA LEU A 92 -14.20 -5.17 -8.56
C LEU A 92 -14.64 -5.79 -7.23
N GLU A 93 -14.97 -7.08 -7.24
CA GLU A 93 -15.42 -7.79 -6.04
C GLU A 93 -14.36 -7.78 -4.93
N LEU A 94 -13.10 -8.00 -5.29
CA LEU A 94 -11.98 -8.00 -4.36
C LEU A 94 -11.73 -6.62 -3.76
N LEU A 95 -11.79 -5.56 -4.58
CA LEU A 95 -11.70 -4.17 -4.10
C LEU A 95 -12.83 -3.85 -3.11
N LEU A 96 -14.08 -4.17 -3.46
CA LEU A 96 -15.23 -3.90 -2.59
C LEU A 96 -15.14 -4.68 -1.27
N ARG A 97 -14.75 -5.97 -1.33
CA ARG A 97 -14.61 -6.84 -0.15
C ARG A 97 -13.51 -6.35 0.79
N ARG A 98 -12.30 -6.13 0.27
CA ARG A 98 -11.17 -5.64 1.07
C ARG A 98 -11.42 -4.24 1.63
N HIS A 99 -12.02 -3.33 0.85
CA HIS A 99 -12.39 -2.01 1.35
C HIS A 99 -13.43 -2.09 2.49
N ARG A 100 -14.41 -3.00 2.42
CA ARG A 100 -15.37 -3.21 3.51
C ARG A 100 -14.68 -3.60 4.81
N ILE A 101 -13.74 -4.54 4.75
CA ILE A 101 -12.96 -4.99 5.92
C ILE A 101 -12.09 -3.84 6.45
N MET A 102 -11.45 -3.10 5.56
CA MET A 102 -10.51 -2.03 5.90
C MET A 102 -11.18 -0.89 6.68
N LEU A 103 -12.37 -0.46 6.27
CA LEU A 103 -13.06 0.70 6.82
C LEU A 103 -14.39 0.33 7.50
N GLU A 104 -14.53 -0.89 8.00
CA GLU A 104 -15.77 -1.42 8.59
C GLU A 104 -16.40 -0.49 9.64
N ALA A 105 -15.57 0.25 10.38
CA ALA A 105 -16.02 1.17 11.43
C ALA A 105 -16.47 2.55 10.93
N ARG A 106 -16.20 2.91 9.68
CA ARG A 106 -16.50 4.23 9.10
C ARG A 106 -17.81 4.16 8.31
N SER A 107 -18.93 3.98 9.01
CA SER A 107 -20.25 3.79 8.37
C SER A 107 -20.71 4.98 7.51
N ASN A 108 -20.21 6.18 7.80
CA ASN A 108 -20.49 7.43 7.10
C ASN A 108 -19.87 7.54 5.69
N ILE A 109 -18.94 6.64 5.33
CA ILE A 109 -18.26 6.65 4.01
C ILE A 109 -18.57 5.42 3.16
N ASN A 110 -19.66 4.72 3.46
CA ASN A 110 -20.16 3.58 2.68
C ASN A 110 -19.12 2.46 2.42
N PRO A 111 -18.58 1.79 3.46
CA PRO A 111 -17.54 0.77 3.29
C PRO A 111 -17.93 -0.35 2.31
N GLY A 112 -17.09 -0.54 1.28
CA GLY A 112 -17.28 -1.58 0.28
C GLY A 112 -18.33 -1.24 -0.78
N LYS A 113 -18.51 0.05 -1.04
CA LYS A 113 -19.29 0.59 -2.17
C LYS A 113 -18.45 1.64 -2.90
N PHE A 114 -18.57 1.70 -4.22
CA PHE A 114 -17.94 2.78 -4.97
C PHE A 114 -18.54 4.14 -4.62
N LYS A 115 -17.74 5.19 -4.80
CA LYS A 115 -18.15 6.57 -4.58
C LYS A 115 -19.39 6.92 -5.40
N ASP A 116 -20.29 7.66 -4.77
CA ASP A 116 -21.52 8.22 -5.32
C ASP A 116 -21.42 9.73 -5.59
N ILE A 117 -20.30 10.34 -5.17
CA ILE A 117 -19.94 11.73 -5.46
C ILE A 117 -18.54 11.81 -6.06
N ASN A 118 -18.31 12.82 -6.90
CA ASN A 118 -16.98 13.08 -7.47
C ASN A 118 -16.01 13.57 -6.38
N THR A 119 -14.80 13.01 -6.40
CA THR A 119 -13.76 13.25 -5.39
C THR A 119 -12.55 13.96 -5.98
N PHE A 120 -11.85 14.70 -5.13
CA PHE A 120 -10.72 15.55 -5.52
C PHE A 120 -9.55 15.40 -4.54
N ALA A 121 -8.33 15.59 -5.04
CA ALA A 121 -7.14 15.77 -4.23
C ALA A 121 -6.43 17.08 -4.64
N GLY A 122 -6.57 18.12 -3.81
CA GLY A 122 -6.17 19.47 -4.19
C GLY A 122 -6.89 19.92 -5.46
N GLN A 123 -6.14 20.24 -6.51
CA GLN A 123 -6.69 20.63 -7.82
C GLN A 123 -6.92 19.44 -8.79
N THR A 124 -6.63 18.21 -8.37
CA THR A 124 -6.82 17.03 -9.22
C THR A 124 -8.23 16.48 -9.01
N SER A 125 -9.04 16.44 -10.06
CA SER A 125 -10.28 15.63 -10.11
C SER A 125 -9.92 14.19 -10.43
N PHE A 126 -10.48 13.24 -9.69
CA PHE A 126 -10.38 11.82 -10.03
C PHE A 126 -11.43 11.41 -11.07
N VAL A 127 -11.40 10.13 -11.48
CA VAL A 127 -12.34 9.56 -12.46
C VAL A 127 -13.79 9.83 -12.02
N ASP A 128 -14.62 10.25 -12.97
CA ASP A 128 -16.04 10.52 -12.75
C ASP A 128 -16.77 9.29 -12.19
N ILE A 129 -17.71 9.50 -11.27
CA ILE A 129 -18.51 8.45 -10.63
C ILE A 129 -19.07 7.43 -11.62
N ASN A 130 -19.55 7.86 -12.79
CA ASN A 130 -20.17 6.99 -13.79
C ASN A 130 -19.14 6.14 -14.56
N LEU A 131 -17.86 6.51 -14.48
CA LEU A 131 -16.77 5.87 -15.20
C LEU A 131 -15.90 4.98 -14.32
N VAL A 132 -16.06 5.00 -12.99
CA VAL A 132 -15.24 4.20 -12.04
C VAL A 132 -15.21 2.73 -12.44
N ARG A 133 -16.39 2.11 -12.58
CA ARG A 133 -16.52 0.67 -12.91
C ARG A 133 -15.91 0.36 -14.28
N GLY A 134 -16.29 1.12 -15.30
CA GLY A 134 -15.80 0.90 -16.67
C GLY A 134 -14.29 1.08 -16.79
N THR A 135 -13.71 2.03 -16.06
CA THR A 135 -12.27 2.31 -16.06
C THR A 135 -11.50 1.15 -15.42
N LEU A 136 -11.96 0.63 -14.28
CA LEU A 136 -11.35 -0.54 -13.63
C LEU A 136 -11.45 -1.81 -14.49
N LEU A 137 -12.60 -2.06 -15.12
CA LEU A 137 -12.75 -3.20 -16.03
C LEU A 137 -11.82 -3.07 -17.23
N LYS A 138 -11.68 -1.86 -17.79
CA LYS A 138 -10.80 -1.64 -18.94
C LYS A 138 -9.32 -1.72 -18.57
N SER A 139 -8.94 -1.23 -17.39
CA SER A 139 -7.56 -1.28 -16.91
C SER A 139 -7.08 -2.71 -16.66
N PHE A 140 -7.99 -3.62 -16.30
CA PHE A 140 -7.70 -5.03 -16.06
C PHE A 140 -7.00 -5.72 -17.25
N TYR A 141 -7.39 -5.40 -18.50
CA TYR A 141 -6.76 -5.98 -19.69
C TYR A 141 -5.27 -5.62 -19.83
N PHE A 142 -4.89 -4.41 -19.41
CA PHE A 142 -3.48 -4.02 -19.36
C PHE A 142 -2.76 -4.70 -18.21
N TYR A 143 -3.40 -4.79 -17.04
CA TYR A 143 -2.90 -5.52 -15.88
C TYR A 143 -2.55 -6.98 -16.24
N GLN A 144 -3.50 -7.72 -16.84
CA GLN A 144 -3.33 -9.13 -17.20
C GLN A 144 -2.21 -9.36 -18.22
N SER A 145 -1.89 -8.34 -19.01
CA SER A 145 -0.80 -8.41 -19.99
C SER A 145 0.59 -8.36 -19.32
N LEU A 146 0.72 -7.86 -18.09
CA LEU A 146 2.01 -7.69 -17.41
C LEU A 146 2.50 -9.00 -16.79
N GLN A 147 3.75 -9.39 -17.11
CA GLN A 147 4.32 -10.68 -16.72
C GLN A 147 5.08 -10.62 -15.39
N HIS A 148 5.89 -9.57 -15.19
CA HIS A 148 6.68 -9.45 -13.98
C HIS A 148 5.81 -9.05 -12.77
N PRO A 149 5.92 -9.69 -11.59
CA PRO A 149 5.05 -9.39 -10.46
C PRO A 149 5.18 -7.95 -9.95
N PHE A 150 6.40 -7.41 -9.88
CA PHE A 150 6.57 -5.97 -9.57
C PHE A 150 5.85 -5.06 -10.57
N ALA A 151 5.81 -5.42 -11.86
CA ALA A 151 5.11 -4.61 -12.85
C ALA A 151 3.60 -4.65 -12.63
N ARG A 152 3.03 -5.83 -12.33
CA ARG A 152 1.62 -5.98 -11.93
C ARG A 152 1.30 -5.17 -10.67
N ALA A 153 2.13 -5.29 -9.63
CA ALA A 153 2.01 -4.56 -8.38
C ALA A 153 2.00 -3.04 -8.59
N ALA A 154 2.98 -2.51 -9.32
CA ALA A 154 3.10 -1.10 -9.65
C ALA A 154 1.90 -0.58 -10.45
N TYR A 155 1.43 -1.35 -11.44
CA TYR A 155 0.27 -1.00 -12.24
C TYR A 155 -1.01 -1.00 -11.40
N MET A 156 -1.24 -2.03 -10.60
CA MET A 156 -2.40 -2.17 -9.71
C MET A 156 -2.47 -1.01 -8.71
N MET A 157 -1.34 -0.72 -8.05
CA MET A 157 -1.23 0.41 -7.12
C MET A 157 -1.63 1.74 -7.77
N PHE A 158 -1.08 2.01 -8.95
CA PHE A 158 -1.34 3.26 -9.66
C PHE A 158 -2.79 3.34 -10.13
N VAL A 159 -3.33 2.30 -10.75
CA VAL A 159 -4.70 2.27 -11.27
C VAL A 159 -5.72 2.51 -10.16
N VAL A 160 -5.59 1.82 -9.03
CA VAL A 160 -6.54 1.99 -7.92
C VAL A 160 -6.44 3.40 -7.34
N SER A 161 -5.21 3.94 -7.21
CA SER A 161 -4.98 5.30 -6.71
C SER A 161 -5.54 6.38 -7.64
N GLU A 162 -5.38 6.20 -8.96
CA GLU A 162 -5.78 7.15 -10.00
C GLU A 162 -7.29 7.11 -10.28
N VAL A 163 -7.89 5.92 -10.30
CA VAL A 163 -9.36 5.79 -10.41
C VAL A 163 -10.04 6.38 -9.18
N HIS A 164 -9.44 6.15 -8.01
CA HIS A 164 -9.96 6.62 -6.74
C HIS A 164 -11.43 6.19 -6.52
N PRO A 165 -11.69 4.86 -6.50
CA PRO A 165 -13.04 4.31 -6.60
C PRO A 165 -13.93 4.51 -5.36
N PHE A 166 -13.39 4.89 -4.21
CA PHE A 166 -14.09 5.01 -2.93
C PHE A 166 -14.11 6.46 -2.42
N LEU A 167 -14.95 6.75 -1.42
CA LEU A 167 -14.98 8.06 -0.76
C LEU A 167 -13.73 8.33 0.09
N ASP A 168 -13.15 7.29 0.68
CA ASP A 168 -11.90 7.32 1.43
C ASP A 168 -11.20 5.95 1.31
N GLY A 169 -9.97 5.80 1.80
CA GLY A 169 -9.23 4.55 1.84
C GLY A 169 -8.53 4.17 0.54
N ASN A 170 -8.64 4.98 -0.51
CA ASN A 170 -8.10 4.68 -1.84
C ASN A 170 -6.58 4.44 -1.84
N GLY A 171 -5.80 5.25 -1.12
CA GLY A 171 -4.36 5.04 -0.98
C GLY A 171 -4.03 3.74 -0.22
N ARG A 172 -4.73 3.48 0.89
CA ARG A 172 -4.58 2.26 1.70
C ARG A 172 -4.89 1.01 0.89
N ILE A 173 -6.04 0.97 0.22
CA ILE A 173 -6.44 -0.19 -0.57
C ILE A 173 -5.56 -0.38 -1.80
N ALA A 174 -5.06 0.69 -2.44
CA ALA A 174 -4.09 0.58 -3.53
C ALA A 174 -2.79 -0.11 -3.08
N ARG A 175 -2.28 0.22 -1.89
CA ARG A 175 -1.08 -0.43 -1.33
C ARG A 175 -1.34 -1.89 -0.92
N VAL A 176 -2.52 -2.20 -0.39
CA VAL A 176 -2.94 -3.59 -0.12
C VAL A 176 -2.98 -4.42 -1.41
N MET A 177 -3.63 -3.91 -2.45
CA MET A 177 -3.73 -4.61 -3.74
C MET A 177 -2.38 -4.78 -4.41
N MET A 178 -1.50 -3.78 -4.31
CA MET A 178 -0.10 -3.88 -4.74
C MET A 178 0.64 -5.02 -4.02
N ASN A 179 0.52 -5.10 -2.69
CA ASN A 179 1.23 -6.12 -1.93
C ASN A 179 0.65 -7.53 -2.14
N ALA A 180 -0.63 -7.68 -2.48
CA ALA A 180 -1.19 -8.98 -2.86
C ALA A 180 -0.54 -9.57 -4.13
N GLU A 181 -0.19 -8.72 -5.12
CA GLU A 181 0.58 -9.16 -6.30
C GLU A 181 1.97 -9.68 -5.94
N LEU A 182 2.61 -9.07 -4.95
CA LEU A 182 3.95 -9.47 -4.50
C LEU A 182 3.89 -10.75 -3.67
N VAL A 183 2.93 -10.85 -2.74
CA VAL A 183 2.73 -12.03 -1.90
C VAL A 183 2.40 -13.27 -2.73
N SER A 184 1.43 -13.17 -3.65
CA SER A 184 1.06 -14.27 -4.56
C SER A 184 2.23 -14.78 -5.42
N SER A 185 3.24 -13.93 -5.63
CA SER A 185 4.43 -14.24 -6.40
C SER A 185 5.68 -14.43 -5.54
N LYS A 186 5.55 -14.62 -4.22
CA LYS A 186 6.66 -14.85 -3.27
C LYS A 186 7.73 -13.76 -3.27
N GLN A 187 7.35 -12.52 -3.57
CA GLN A 187 8.21 -11.34 -3.47
C GLN A 187 7.96 -10.58 -2.17
N ALA A 188 9.00 -9.91 -1.69
CA ALA A 188 8.92 -9.05 -0.53
C ALA A 188 7.85 -7.97 -0.74
N LYS A 189 7.01 -7.75 0.27
CA LYS A 189 6.04 -6.65 0.26
C LYS A 189 6.74 -5.29 0.23
N ILE A 190 6.01 -4.26 -0.18
CA ILE A 190 6.48 -2.86 -0.20
C ILE A 190 5.78 -2.08 0.92
N ILE A 191 6.59 -1.36 1.72
CA ILE A 191 6.15 -0.32 2.63
C ILE A 191 6.65 1.04 2.13
N ILE A 192 5.81 2.06 2.30
CA ILE A 192 6.19 3.46 2.07
C ILE A 192 6.33 4.09 3.46
N PRO A 193 7.55 4.26 3.99
CA PRO A 193 7.74 4.79 5.34
C PRO A 193 7.43 6.29 5.42
N THR A 194 7.24 6.82 6.63
CA THR A 194 6.91 8.23 6.89
C THR A 194 7.88 9.17 6.18
N VAL A 195 9.19 8.91 6.31
CA VAL A 195 10.26 9.71 5.70
C VAL A 195 10.23 9.75 4.17
N TYR A 196 9.50 8.82 3.54
CA TYR A 196 9.43 8.67 2.08
C TYR A 196 8.08 9.10 1.48
N ARG A 197 7.22 9.72 2.30
CA ARG A 197 5.87 10.17 1.90
C ARG A 197 5.89 11.15 0.73
N ASP A 198 6.77 12.15 0.75
CA ASP A 198 6.82 13.18 -0.30
C ASP A 198 7.35 12.65 -1.63
N ASP A 199 8.37 11.79 -1.60
CA ASP A 199 8.85 11.09 -2.79
C ASP A 199 7.71 10.26 -3.42
N TYR A 200 6.97 9.52 -2.59
CA TYR A 200 5.82 8.73 -3.02
C TYR A 200 4.71 9.58 -3.66
N LEU A 201 4.22 10.61 -2.95
CA LEU A 201 3.14 11.46 -3.44
C LEU A 201 3.59 12.32 -4.64
N GLY A 202 4.83 12.79 -4.62
CA GLY A 202 5.44 13.55 -5.71
C GLY A 202 5.53 12.73 -7.00
N ALA A 203 5.96 11.47 -6.91
CA ALA A 203 6.07 10.60 -8.06
C ALA A 203 4.70 10.24 -8.67
N LEU A 204 3.68 9.99 -7.84
CA LEU A 204 2.30 9.82 -8.29
C LEU A 204 1.78 11.07 -9.01
N ARG A 205 1.93 12.25 -8.40
CA ARG A 205 1.51 13.52 -9.01
C ARG A 205 2.19 13.78 -10.34
N ARG A 206 3.48 13.46 -10.47
CA ARG A 206 4.24 13.63 -11.71
C ARG A 206 3.74 12.69 -12.80
N LEU A 207 3.41 11.44 -12.48
CA LEU A 207 2.79 10.53 -13.44
C LEU A 207 1.41 11.03 -13.89
N THR A 208 0.53 11.41 -12.96
CA THR A 208 -0.82 11.89 -13.28
C THR A 208 -0.80 13.18 -14.10
N ARG A 209 -0.04 14.20 -13.66
CA ARG A 209 -0.11 15.56 -14.22
C ARG A 209 0.82 15.79 -15.41
N GLN A 210 1.98 15.15 -15.41
CA GLN A 210 3.03 15.37 -16.41
C GLN A 210 3.22 14.16 -17.33
N ARG A 211 2.46 13.07 -17.12
CA ARG A 211 2.55 11.85 -17.91
C ARG A 211 3.93 11.20 -17.91
N ASP A 212 4.70 11.42 -16.84
CA ASP A 212 6.05 10.89 -16.68
C ASP A 212 6.07 9.74 -15.67
N SER A 213 6.20 8.51 -16.17
CA SER A 213 6.19 7.28 -15.36
C SER A 213 7.53 6.94 -14.72
N LYS A 214 8.64 7.52 -15.17
CA LYS A 214 9.97 7.13 -14.69
C LYS A 214 10.16 7.40 -13.19
N PRO A 215 9.78 8.57 -12.65
CA PRO A 215 9.88 8.84 -11.22
C PRO A 215 9.06 7.86 -10.38
N PHE A 216 7.86 7.49 -10.84
CA PHE A 216 7.00 6.52 -10.14
C PHE A 216 7.67 5.15 -10.04
N LEU A 217 8.21 4.63 -11.13
CA LEU A 217 8.88 3.33 -11.14
C LEU A 217 10.18 3.34 -10.31
N GLN A 218 10.97 4.40 -10.41
CA GLN A 218 12.19 4.56 -9.62
C GLN A 218 11.89 4.64 -8.12
N MET A 219 10.89 5.45 -7.74
CA MET A 219 10.42 5.59 -6.36
C MET A 219 9.96 4.24 -5.81
N LEU A 220 9.10 3.52 -6.56
CA LEU A 220 8.55 2.26 -6.08
C LEU A 220 9.60 1.15 -6.03
N SER A 221 10.56 1.14 -6.98
CA SER A 221 11.69 0.20 -6.96
C SER A 221 12.60 0.44 -5.75
N ARG A 222 12.85 1.72 -5.41
CA ARG A 222 13.60 2.11 -4.20
C ARG A 222 12.85 1.70 -2.92
N ALA A 223 11.54 1.91 -2.86
CA ALA A 223 10.73 1.46 -1.73
C ALA A 223 10.73 -0.07 -1.58
N HIS A 224 10.67 -0.81 -2.70
CA HIS A 224 10.75 -2.26 -2.71
C HIS A 224 12.12 -2.78 -2.25
N GLU A 225 13.20 -2.10 -2.67
CA GLU A 225 14.54 -2.39 -2.17
C GLU A 225 14.65 -2.22 -0.67
N PHE A 226 14.22 -1.07 -0.15
CA PHE A 226 14.16 -0.80 1.28
C PHE A 226 13.37 -1.89 2.02
N SER A 227 12.15 -2.16 1.56
CA SER A 227 11.25 -3.11 2.20
C SER A 227 11.83 -4.53 2.23
N SER A 228 12.50 -4.95 1.15
CA SER A 228 13.19 -6.25 1.08
C SER A 228 14.38 -6.41 2.05
N SER A 229 14.85 -5.30 2.63
CA SER A 229 15.89 -5.29 3.67
C SER A 229 15.32 -5.39 5.09
N VAL A 230 14.03 -5.08 5.29
CA VAL A 230 13.36 -5.13 6.60
C VAL A 230 12.99 -6.58 6.90
N THR A 231 13.89 -7.26 7.62
CA THR A 231 13.73 -8.66 7.99
C THR A 231 13.89 -8.85 9.50
N GLY A 232 13.18 -9.82 10.07
CA GLY A 232 13.27 -10.08 11.50
C GLY A 232 12.34 -11.20 11.96
N ARG A 233 12.61 -11.76 13.14
CA ARG A 233 11.79 -12.81 13.77
C ARG A 233 10.56 -12.26 14.46
N ASP A 234 10.57 -10.98 14.82
CA ASP A 234 9.47 -10.27 15.44
C ASP A 234 9.53 -8.77 15.15
N MET A 235 8.55 -8.04 15.69
CA MET A 235 8.44 -6.59 15.52
C MET A 235 9.67 -5.85 16.03
N ASN A 236 10.27 -6.26 17.15
CA ASN A 236 11.38 -5.52 17.74
C ASN A 236 12.62 -5.54 16.83
N GLU A 237 12.96 -6.71 16.28
CA GLU A 237 14.07 -6.83 15.33
C GLU A 237 13.85 -5.97 14.07
N MET A 238 12.63 -5.99 13.52
CA MET A 238 12.27 -5.15 12.37
C MET A 238 12.31 -3.66 12.70
N GLN A 239 11.86 -3.26 13.90
CA GLN A 239 11.89 -1.86 14.32
C GLN A 239 13.29 -1.30 14.35
N ILE A 240 14.28 -2.07 14.85
CA ILE A 240 15.68 -1.62 14.88
C ILE A 240 16.16 -1.26 13.47
N LEU A 241 15.79 -2.05 12.45
CA LEU A 241 16.13 -1.76 11.06
C LEU A 241 15.41 -0.52 10.53
N LEU A 242 14.12 -0.35 10.88
CA LEU A 242 13.31 0.80 10.49
C LEU A 242 13.82 2.11 11.13
N ASP A 243 14.18 2.09 12.41
CA ASP A 243 14.76 3.23 13.13
C ASP A 243 16.08 3.67 12.49
N ARG A 244 16.98 2.71 12.21
CA ARG A 244 18.26 2.98 11.52
C ARG A 244 18.08 3.49 10.08
N SER A 245 16.91 3.28 9.51
CA SER A 245 16.57 3.71 8.14
C SER A 245 15.89 5.09 8.10
N ASN A 246 15.74 5.76 9.25
CA ASN A 246 14.91 6.95 9.44
C ASN A 246 13.43 6.73 9.13
N ALA A 247 12.92 5.50 9.11
CA ALA A 247 11.61 5.19 8.55
C ALA A 247 10.44 5.92 9.22
N PHE A 248 10.56 6.23 10.52
CA PHE A 248 9.55 6.93 11.31
C PHE A 248 9.72 8.44 11.35
N ILE A 249 10.84 8.99 10.85
CA ILE A 249 11.12 10.43 10.88
C ILE A 249 10.28 11.13 9.81
N GLU A 250 9.88 12.37 10.07
CA GLU A 250 9.14 13.19 9.11
C GLU A 250 9.90 13.35 7.78
N HIS A 251 9.16 13.32 6.68
CA HIS A 251 9.72 13.45 5.33
C HIS A 251 10.43 14.78 5.07
N THR A 252 10.14 15.81 5.87
CA THR A 252 10.81 17.12 5.85
C THR A 252 12.11 17.16 6.64
N GLU A 253 12.35 16.19 7.53
CA GLU A 253 13.44 16.22 8.50
C GLU A 253 14.58 15.27 8.15
N ALA A 254 14.31 14.19 7.41
CA ALA A 254 15.32 13.21 7.04
C ALA A 254 15.11 12.64 5.64
N LYS A 255 16.02 11.73 5.24
CA LYS A 255 15.90 10.92 4.04
C LYS A 255 15.95 9.44 4.39
N LEU A 256 15.24 8.64 3.59
CA LEU A 256 15.24 7.19 3.70
C LEU A 256 16.64 6.63 3.45
N ILE A 257 17.21 5.96 4.45
CA ILE A 257 18.46 5.21 4.35
C ILE A 257 18.11 3.76 3.99
N ILE A 258 18.79 3.21 2.99
CA ILE A 258 18.64 1.81 2.58
C ILE A 258 19.92 1.08 2.95
N ASN A 259 19.80 -0.07 3.63
CA ASN A 259 20.93 -0.82 4.18
C ASN A 259 21.80 0.05 5.11
N PRO A 260 21.25 0.55 6.23
CA PRO A 260 22.07 1.27 7.20
C PRO A 260 23.22 0.37 7.64
N SER A 261 24.46 0.84 7.48
CA SER A 261 25.67 0.11 7.86
C SER A 261 25.52 -0.49 9.26
N SER A 262 26.02 -1.72 9.47
CA SER A 262 26.12 -2.28 10.82
C SER A 262 26.88 -1.29 11.72
N PRO A 263 26.52 -1.15 13.01
CA PRO A 263 27.25 -0.27 13.90
C PRO A 263 28.72 -0.71 13.95
N VAL A 264 29.61 0.29 13.85
CA VAL A 264 31.03 0.19 14.20
C VAL A 264 31.16 -0.12 15.68
#